data_AF-A0A517R525-F1
#
_entry.id   AF-A0A517R525-F1
#
_cell.length_a   1.000
_cell.length_b   1.000
_cell.length_c   1.000
_cell.angle_alpha   90.00
_cell.angle_beta   90.00
_cell.angle_gamma   90.00
#
_symmetry.space_group_name_H-M   'P 1'
#
loop_
_entity.id
_entity.type
_entity.pdbx_description
1 polymer ?
#
loop_
_entity_poly.entity_id
_entity_poly.type
_entity_poly.pdbx_seq_one_letter_code
_entity_poly.pdbx_strand_id
1 'polypeptide(L)'
;MPRKKTGRAAGAFDQRTKRSTRAAFTLLELMIALTVTSGLVVILGGIMTASATAQRHTEGVATAISHGETALRRVRTAVGSAGVYEVSAGQRICGIAVVPTTVESTTLPDTLVVWTGDGSLADGDPLERLPLASELTVFAPGVGDAHRIDEISFPSATGEVDFAAADFAATIRALVASADAVRTRLTDRLRRAEMPAGTMVGALRFQIIAQPTDAEIAAATDEASWTALNWAGGFGGSSTGLQEISVTTELQLHLFDPDGPNDAGVAAGGSLPLFGSASRRYLVERN
;
A
#
# COMPACT_ATOMS: atom_id res chain seq x y z
N MET A 1 51.58 -53.60 -0.02
CA MET A 1 53.03 -53.40 -0.07
C MET A 1 53.51 -52.79 1.24
N PRO A 2 54.37 -53.49 2.00
CA PRO A 2 54.95 -53.04 3.26
C PRO A 2 56.42 -52.58 3.09
N ARG A 3 56.86 -51.57 3.85
CA ARG A 3 58.26 -51.20 4.22
C ARG A 3 58.27 -49.72 4.64
N LYS A 4 59.06 -49.21 5.59
CA LYS A 4 60.17 -49.73 6.39
C LYS A 4 60.35 -48.76 7.56
N LYS A 5 60.56 -49.27 8.78
CA LYS A 5 61.11 -48.49 9.91
C LYS A 5 62.61 -48.25 9.70
N THR A 6 63.06 -47.02 9.92
CA THR A 6 64.41 -46.56 10.33
C THR A 6 64.21 -45.08 10.70
N GLY A 7 64.61 -44.49 11.82
CA GLY A 7 65.64 -44.81 12.79
C GLY A 7 66.39 -43.50 13.10
N ARG A 8 66.18 -42.96 14.30
CA ARG A 8 67.12 -42.20 15.15
C ARG A 8 67.80 -40.93 14.59
N ALA A 9 67.49 -39.78 15.20
CA ALA A 9 68.50 -38.80 15.66
C ALA A 9 67.86 -37.84 16.69
N ALA A 10 68.31 -37.94 17.94
CA ALA A 10 68.03 -36.96 18.97
C ALA A 10 68.88 -35.71 18.66
N GLY A 11 68.25 -34.70 18.07
CA GLY A 11 68.79 -33.34 18.00
C GLY A 11 68.24 -32.55 19.18
N ALA A 12 69.08 -32.29 20.18
CA ALA A 12 68.77 -31.37 21.27
C ALA A 12 68.51 -29.98 20.67
N PHE A 13 67.23 -29.60 20.61
CA PHE A 13 66.83 -28.22 20.33
C PHE A 13 67.15 -27.40 21.59
N ASP A 14 68.27 -26.67 21.54
CA ASP A 14 68.61 -25.59 22.45
C ASP A 14 67.52 -24.51 22.35
N GLN A 15 66.45 -24.67 23.13
CA GLN A 15 65.50 -23.59 23.39
C GLN A 15 66.21 -22.53 24.23
N ARG A 16 67.03 -21.70 23.56
CA ARG A 16 67.32 -20.35 24.04
C ARG A 16 66.02 -19.58 24.07
N THR A 17 65.34 -19.70 25.21
CA THR A 17 64.30 -18.80 25.65
C THR A 17 64.92 -17.40 25.67
N LYS A 18 64.70 -16.63 24.59
CA LYS A 18 64.84 -15.18 24.62
C LYS A 18 63.89 -14.71 25.71
N ARG A 19 64.40 -14.51 26.93
CA ARG A 19 63.70 -13.83 28.01
C ARG A 19 63.29 -12.48 27.46
N SER A 20 62.01 -12.38 27.08
CA SER A 20 61.33 -11.11 26.87
C SER A 20 61.51 -10.31 28.16
N THR A 21 62.33 -9.27 28.10
CA THR A 21 62.42 -8.24 29.11
C THR A 21 61.02 -7.69 29.29
N ARG A 22 60.36 -8.08 30.38
CA ARG A 22 59.09 -7.48 30.81
C ARG A 22 59.39 -6.02 31.14
N ALA A 23 59.19 -5.14 30.17
CA ALA A 23 59.10 -3.71 30.41
C ALA A 23 57.88 -3.50 31.32
N ALA A 24 58.12 -3.17 32.58
CA ALA A 24 57.07 -2.72 33.47
C ALA A 24 56.67 -1.32 33.01
N PHE A 25 55.42 -1.16 32.56
CA PHE A 25 54.87 0.15 32.19
C PHE A 25 54.93 1.09 33.38
N THR A 26 55.34 2.33 33.12
CA THR A 26 55.23 3.39 34.13
C THR A 26 53.75 3.71 34.37
N LEU A 27 53.39 4.14 35.58
CA LEU A 27 51.99 4.45 35.94
C LEU A 27 51.36 5.48 34.98
N LEU A 28 52.17 6.42 34.48
CA LEU A 28 51.76 7.39 33.46
C LEU A 28 51.38 6.72 32.13
N GLU A 29 52.16 5.77 31.64
CA GLU A 29 51.86 5.02 30.42
C GLU A 29 50.57 4.19 30.57
N LEU A 30 50.32 3.62 31.75
CA LEU A 30 49.07 2.91 32.03
C LEU A 30 47.85 3.84 31.99
N MET A 31 47.96 5.04 32.56
CA MET A 31 46.87 6.03 32.53
C MET A 31 46.61 6.56 31.11
N ILE A 32 47.67 6.79 30.32
CA ILE A 32 47.53 7.19 28.91
C ILE A 32 46.89 6.05 28.10
N ALA A 33 47.32 4.80 28.29
CA ALA A 33 46.71 3.66 27.62
C ALA A 33 45.23 3.49 28.00
N LEU A 34 44.87 3.64 29.28
CA LEU A 34 43.49 3.53 29.75
C LEU A 34 42.58 4.62 29.15
N THR A 35 43.06 5.87 29.10
CA THR A 35 42.27 6.98 28.53
C THR A 35 42.08 6.85 27.02
N VAL A 36 43.13 6.44 26.29
CA VAL A 36 43.04 6.18 24.84
C VAL A 36 42.09 5.02 24.57
N THR A 37 42.21 3.91 25.30
CA THR A 37 41.32 2.74 25.14
C THR A 37 39.88 3.07 25.50
N SER A 38 39.62 3.82 26.58
CA SER A 38 38.25 4.25 26.91
C SER A 38 37.68 5.16 25.83
N GLY A 39 38.48 6.08 25.28
CA GLY A 39 38.05 6.95 24.18
C GLY A 39 37.68 6.15 22.93
N LEU A 40 38.49 5.16 22.56
CA LEU A 40 38.21 4.28 21.42
C LEU A 40 36.94 3.44 21.62
N VAL A 41 36.69 2.94 22.84
CA VAL A 41 35.47 2.18 23.17
C VAL A 41 34.24 3.07 23.02
N VAL A 42 34.28 4.32 23.48
CA VAL A 42 33.17 5.27 23.33
C VAL A 42 32.90 5.58 21.86
N ILE A 43 33.95 5.83 21.06
CA ILE A 43 33.80 6.10 19.63
C ILE A 43 33.20 4.88 18.90
N LEU A 44 33.72 3.68 19.17
CA LEU A 44 33.21 2.46 18.57
C LEU A 44 31.75 2.20 18.96
N GLY A 45 31.39 2.44 20.23
CA GLY A 45 30.02 2.38 20.72
C GLY A 45 29.11 3.33 19.93
N GLY A 46 29.53 4.59 19.73
CA GLY A 46 28.78 5.58 18.96
C GLY A 46 28.58 5.18 17.49
N ILE A 47 29.61 4.60 16.84
CA ILE A 47 29.51 4.10 15.46
C ILE A 47 28.55 2.92 15.38
N MET A 48 28.62 1.97 16.32
CA MET A 48 27.73 0.82 16.37
C MET A 48 26.27 1.25 16.54
N THR A 49 26.00 2.21 17.42
CA THR A 49 24.62 2.73 17.60
C THR A 49 24.13 3.45 16.36
N ALA A 50 24.98 4.28 15.72
CA ALA A 50 24.62 4.97 14.49
C ALA A 50 24.34 3.99 13.35
N SER A 51 25.18 2.96 13.19
CA SER A 51 25.00 1.92 12.18
C SER A 51 23.73 1.11 12.42
N ALA A 52 23.43 0.75 13.67
CA ALA A 52 22.21 0.03 14.02
C ALA A 52 20.95 0.87 13.72
N THR A 53 20.98 2.17 14.03
CA THR A 53 19.87 3.08 13.70
C THR A 53 19.70 3.24 12.18
N ALA A 54 20.79 3.39 11.43
CA ALA A 54 20.75 3.50 9.97
C ALA A 54 20.20 2.22 9.32
N GLN A 55 20.61 1.05 9.81
CA GLN A 55 20.09 -0.24 9.36
C GLN A 55 18.58 -0.34 9.62
N ARG A 56 18.12 -0.08 10.86
CA ARG A 56 16.68 -0.12 11.20
C ARG A 56 15.84 0.82 10.35
N HIS A 57 16.33 2.05 10.11
CA HIS A 57 15.63 2.99 9.25
C HIS A 57 15.51 2.46 7.81
N THR A 58 16.60 1.90 7.26
CA THR A 58 16.60 1.31 5.91
C THR A 58 15.64 0.13 5.81
N GLU A 59 15.63 -0.74 6.83
CA GLU A 59 14.68 -1.85 6.95
C GLU A 59 13.23 -1.34 7.00
N GLY A 60 12.96 -0.32 7.82
CA GLY A 60 11.64 0.30 7.92
C GLY A 60 11.13 0.90 6.61
N VAL A 61 11.99 1.60 5.87
CA VAL A 61 11.69 2.10 4.51
C VAL A 61 11.39 0.96 3.56
N ALA A 62 12.22 -0.08 3.52
CA ALA A 62 12.02 -1.22 2.63
C ALA A 62 10.70 -1.96 2.92
N THR A 63 10.36 -2.16 4.20
CA THR A 63 9.09 -2.77 4.59
C THR A 63 7.89 -1.90 4.23
N ALA A 64 7.94 -0.59 4.48
CA ALA A 64 6.88 0.34 4.11
C ALA A 64 6.64 0.35 2.59
N ILE A 65 7.70 0.38 1.78
CA ILE A 65 7.58 0.28 0.31
C ILE A 65 6.90 -1.04 -0.09
N SER A 66 7.36 -2.17 0.45
CA SER A 66 6.80 -3.49 0.11
C SER A 66 5.29 -3.59 0.41
N HIS A 67 4.85 -3.09 1.58
CA HIS A 67 3.45 -3.04 1.97
C HIS A 67 2.65 -2.15 1.02
N GLY A 68 3.17 -0.95 0.74
CA GLY A 68 2.51 0.00 -0.12
C GLY A 68 2.39 -0.45 -1.57
N GLU A 69 3.45 -1.04 -2.14
CA GLU A 69 3.41 -1.63 -3.48
C GLU A 69 2.40 -2.79 -3.55
N THR A 70 2.31 -3.60 -2.50
CA THR A 70 1.31 -4.67 -2.42
C THR A 70 -0.11 -4.10 -2.43
N ALA A 71 -0.39 -3.08 -1.61
CA ALA A 71 -1.70 -2.43 -1.58
C ALA A 71 -2.05 -1.77 -2.92
N LEU A 72 -1.14 -0.98 -3.48
CA LEU A 72 -1.32 -0.31 -4.77
C LEU A 72 -1.48 -1.29 -5.93
N ARG A 73 -0.75 -2.42 -5.92
CA ARG A 73 -0.91 -3.47 -6.93
C ARG A 73 -2.30 -4.10 -6.86
N ARG A 74 -2.82 -4.39 -5.65
CA ARG A 74 -4.16 -4.96 -5.47
C ARG A 74 -5.25 -4.01 -5.97
N VAL A 75 -5.14 -2.71 -5.64
CA VAL A 75 -6.03 -1.67 -6.17
C VAL A 75 -5.95 -1.59 -7.69
N ARG A 76 -4.74 -1.56 -8.28
CA ARG A 76 -4.56 -1.54 -9.74
C ARG A 76 -5.17 -2.74 -10.43
N THR A 77 -4.98 -3.93 -9.88
CA THR A 77 -5.58 -5.15 -10.42
C THR A 77 -7.10 -5.06 -10.38
N ALA A 78 -7.70 -4.68 -9.25
CA ALA A 78 -9.15 -4.56 -9.12
C ALA A 78 -9.73 -3.53 -10.11
N VAL A 79 -9.13 -2.33 -10.19
CA VAL A 79 -9.57 -1.27 -11.13
C VAL A 79 -9.41 -1.71 -12.58
N GLY A 80 -8.29 -2.37 -12.92
CA GLY A 80 -8.05 -2.88 -14.27
C GLY A 80 -9.05 -3.96 -14.70
N SER A 81 -9.55 -4.75 -13.75
CA SER A 81 -10.58 -5.78 -13.97
C SER A 81 -12.00 -5.29 -13.70
N ALA A 82 -12.21 -3.97 -13.56
CA ALA A 82 -13.53 -3.45 -13.23
C ALA A 82 -14.55 -3.72 -14.36
N GLY A 83 -15.70 -4.26 -13.97
CA GLY A 83 -16.82 -4.53 -14.86
C GLY A 83 -17.54 -3.26 -15.31
N VAL A 84 -18.25 -3.40 -16.43
CA VAL A 84 -19.17 -2.39 -16.96
C VAL A 84 -20.53 -3.06 -17.12
N TYR A 85 -21.60 -2.37 -16.75
CA TYR A 85 -22.96 -2.91 -16.84
C TYR A 85 -23.92 -1.91 -17.46
N GLU A 86 -25.06 -2.43 -17.90
CA GLU A 86 -26.14 -1.68 -18.55
C GLU A 86 -27.49 -2.30 -18.13
N VAL A 87 -28.36 -1.55 -17.44
CA VAL A 87 -29.62 -2.11 -16.87
C VAL A 87 -30.86 -1.65 -17.63
N SER A 88 -30.77 -0.52 -18.31
CA SER A 88 -31.78 -0.04 -19.23
C SER A 88 -31.07 0.70 -20.36
N ALA A 89 -31.62 0.62 -21.58
CA ALA A 89 -31.04 1.01 -22.88
C ALA A 89 -30.58 2.48 -22.97
N GLY A 90 -29.61 2.89 -22.15
CA GLY A 90 -29.47 4.29 -21.78
C GLY A 90 -28.16 4.71 -21.15
N GLN A 91 -27.36 3.85 -20.52
CA GLN A 91 -26.00 4.23 -20.13
C GLN A 91 -25.18 3.04 -19.66
N ARG A 92 -23.99 2.88 -20.21
CA ARG A 92 -22.98 1.97 -19.66
C ARG A 92 -22.33 2.62 -18.46
N ILE A 93 -22.37 1.94 -17.32
CA ILE A 93 -21.79 2.41 -16.06
C ILE A 93 -20.64 1.48 -15.68
N CYS A 94 -19.49 2.07 -15.38
CA CYS A 94 -18.38 1.32 -14.82
C CYS A 94 -18.59 1.09 -13.32
N GLY A 95 -18.38 -0.12 -12.85
CA GLY A 95 -18.47 -0.45 -11.42
C GLY A 95 -17.26 0.04 -10.64
N ILE A 96 -16.97 1.34 -10.68
CA ILE A 96 -15.93 2.00 -9.86
C ILE A 96 -16.58 3.21 -9.20
N ALA A 97 -16.52 3.28 -7.87
CA ALA A 97 -16.97 4.45 -7.12
C ALA A 97 -16.11 4.69 -5.89
N VAL A 98 -16.05 5.95 -5.46
CA VAL A 98 -15.44 6.34 -4.19
C VAL A 98 -16.55 6.78 -3.26
N VAL A 99 -16.66 6.08 -2.12
CA VAL A 99 -17.60 6.40 -1.06
C VAL A 99 -16.86 7.21 -0.01
N PRO A 100 -17.17 8.50 0.16
CA PRO A 100 -16.48 9.27 1.18
C PRO A 100 -17.03 8.99 2.57
N THR A 101 -16.15 9.02 3.56
CA THR A 101 -16.50 9.02 4.98
C THR A 101 -16.54 10.45 5.49
N THR A 102 -17.65 10.85 6.11
CA THR A 102 -17.75 12.16 6.75
C THR A 102 -17.46 12.01 8.24
N VAL A 103 -16.36 12.61 8.68
CA VAL A 103 -16.02 12.75 10.10
C VAL A 103 -16.26 14.20 10.46
N GLU A 104 -17.31 14.43 11.25
CA GLU A 104 -17.80 15.77 11.62
C GLU A 104 -18.18 16.63 10.41
N SER A 105 -17.27 17.52 9.98
CA SER A 105 -17.42 18.45 8.85
C SER A 105 -16.45 18.18 7.71
N THR A 106 -15.56 17.20 7.86
CA THR A 106 -14.57 16.84 6.84
C THR A 106 -14.99 15.57 6.12
N THR A 107 -15.06 15.66 4.80
CA THR A 107 -15.36 14.53 3.91
C THR A 107 -14.05 13.94 3.38
N LEU A 108 -13.80 12.69 3.71
CA LEU A 108 -12.59 11.95 3.37
C LEU A 108 -12.94 10.92 2.30
N PRO A 109 -12.40 11.00 1.08
CA PRO A 109 -12.65 10.01 0.04
C PRO A 109 -11.75 8.78 0.26
N ASP A 110 -12.03 8.02 1.30
CA ASP A 110 -11.16 6.97 1.84
C ASP A 110 -11.61 5.54 1.50
N THR A 111 -12.79 5.36 0.92
CA THR A 111 -13.32 4.04 0.53
C THR A 111 -13.48 3.93 -0.98
N LEU A 112 -12.75 3.01 -1.61
CA LEU A 112 -12.88 2.67 -3.02
C LEU A 112 -13.70 1.39 -3.16
N VAL A 113 -14.72 1.43 -4.01
CA VAL A 113 -15.58 0.29 -4.35
C VAL A 113 -15.33 -0.06 -5.80
N VAL A 114 -15.00 -1.33 -6.05
CA VAL A 114 -14.79 -1.84 -7.40
C VAL A 114 -15.59 -3.12 -7.59
N TRP A 115 -16.38 -3.17 -8.65
CA TRP A 115 -17.02 -4.38 -9.11
C TRP A 115 -16.04 -5.17 -9.97
N THR A 116 -15.48 -6.23 -9.39
CA THR A 116 -14.48 -7.09 -10.04
C THR A 116 -15.11 -8.35 -10.66
N GLY A 117 -16.38 -8.62 -10.36
CA GLY A 117 -17.05 -9.86 -10.77
C GLY A 117 -16.45 -11.08 -10.10
N ASP A 118 -16.59 -12.22 -10.78
CA ASP A 118 -15.95 -13.51 -10.45
C ASP A 118 -14.52 -13.63 -11.03
N GLY A 119 -13.95 -12.52 -11.51
CA GLY A 119 -12.64 -12.49 -12.18
C GLY A 119 -12.67 -12.69 -13.70
N SER A 120 -13.87 -12.83 -14.31
CA SER A 120 -14.02 -13.02 -15.76
C SER A 120 -14.46 -11.76 -16.54
N LEU A 121 -14.70 -10.62 -15.87
CA LEU A 121 -15.25 -9.39 -16.49
C LEU A 121 -14.26 -8.63 -17.41
N ALA A 122 -13.07 -9.17 -17.64
CA ALA A 122 -12.04 -8.52 -18.43
C ALA A 122 -12.35 -8.49 -19.95
N ASP A 123 -13.23 -9.38 -20.44
CA ASP A 123 -13.43 -9.66 -21.88
C ASP A 123 -14.50 -8.81 -22.60
N GLY A 124 -14.94 -7.69 -22.00
CA GLY A 124 -15.25 -6.49 -22.78
C GLY A 124 -16.72 -6.20 -23.14
N ASP A 125 -17.66 -7.11 -22.93
CA ASP A 125 -19.08 -6.80 -23.11
C ASP A 125 -19.73 -6.34 -21.79
N PRO A 126 -20.54 -5.27 -21.82
CA PRO A 126 -21.29 -4.86 -20.65
C PRO A 126 -22.27 -5.97 -20.26
N LEU A 127 -22.37 -6.24 -18.96
CA LEU A 127 -23.40 -7.16 -18.49
C LEU A 127 -24.74 -6.46 -18.38
N GLU A 128 -25.78 -7.10 -18.91
CA GLU A 128 -27.18 -6.63 -18.84
C GLU A 128 -27.82 -6.93 -17.47
N ARG A 129 -27.11 -6.62 -16.37
CA ARG A 129 -27.59 -6.81 -14.99
C ARG A 129 -26.86 -5.90 -14.01
N LEU A 130 -27.47 -5.69 -12.85
CA LEU A 130 -26.78 -5.04 -11.74
C LEU A 130 -25.66 -5.92 -11.16
N PRO A 131 -24.56 -5.31 -10.69
CA PRO A 131 -23.57 -5.95 -9.85
C PRO A 131 -24.19 -6.61 -8.61
N LEU A 132 -23.73 -7.79 -8.24
CA LEU A 132 -24.07 -8.38 -6.94
C LEU A 132 -23.10 -7.87 -5.88
N ALA A 133 -23.56 -7.72 -4.64
CA ALA A 133 -22.73 -7.33 -3.52
C ALA A 133 -21.55 -8.31 -3.29
N SER A 134 -21.75 -9.61 -3.58
CA SER A 134 -20.69 -10.63 -3.51
C SER A 134 -19.58 -10.48 -4.55
N GLU A 135 -19.81 -9.69 -5.59
CA GLU A 135 -18.85 -9.44 -6.67
C GLU A 135 -18.06 -8.15 -6.45
N LEU A 136 -18.33 -7.45 -5.36
CA LEU A 136 -17.65 -6.20 -5.01
C LEU A 136 -16.39 -6.48 -4.21
N THR A 137 -15.35 -5.74 -4.55
CA THR A 137 -14.13 -5.59 -3.77
C THR A 137 -14.07 -4.15 -3.27
N VAL A 138 -13.98 -3.97 -1.95
CA VAL A 138 -13.91 -2.65 -1.31
C VAL A 138 -12.56 -2.46 -0.65
N PHE A 139 -11.89 -1.35 -0.92
CA PHE A 139 -10.67 -0.94 -0.25
C PHE A 139 -10.98 0.20 0.70
N ALA A 140 -10.75 0.01 2.00
CA ALA A 140 -11.07 1.01 3.02
C ALA A 140 -10.10 0.94 4.21
N PRO A 141 -10.04 1.97 5.06
CA PRO A 141 -9.42 1.87 6.37
C PRO A 141 -10.07 0.77 7.21
N GLY A 142 -9.27 0.13 8.07
CA GLY A 142 -9.75 -0.93 8.96
C GLY A 142 -10.78 -0.43 9.97
N VAL A 143 -11.86 -1.20 10.16
CA VAL A 143 -12.85 -0.91 11.21
C VAL A 143 -12.21 -1.15 12.58
N GLY A 144 -12.14 -0.09 13.40
CA GLY A 144 -11.53 -0.13 14.73
C GLY A 144 -10.02 0.07 14.75
N ASP A 145 -9.37 0.12 13.59
CA ASP A 145 -7.92 0.34 13.48
C ASP A 145 -7.58 1.17 12.22
N ALA A 146 -7.31 2.45 12.44
CA ALA A 146 -6.94 3.41 11.39
C ALA A 146 -5.51 3.19 10.85
N HIS A 147 -4.71 2.28 11.42
CA HIS A 147 -3.42 1.88 10.88
C HIS A 147 -3.53 0.85 9.77
N ARG A 148 -4.74 0.31 9.53
CA ARG A 148 -4.93 -0.76 8.57
C ARG A 148 -5.61 -0.29 7.29
N ILE A 149 -5.19 -0.85 6.16
CA ILE A 149 -6.00 -0.89 4.93
C ILE A 149 -6.48 -2.32 4.75
N ASP A 150 -7.79 -2.48 4.56
CA ASP A 150 -8.43 -3.75 4.26
C ASP A 150 -8.93 -3.79 2.82
N GLU A 151 -8.75 -4.94 2.19
CA GLU A 151 -9.51 -5.40 1.03
C GLU A 151 -10.68 -6.23 1.55
N ILE A 152 -11.90 -5.78 1.29
CA ILE A 152 -13.13 -6.30 1.87
C ILE A 152 -13.98 -6.91 0.76
N SER A 153 -14.44 -8.15 0.98
CA SER A 153 -15.35 -8.86 0.09
C SER A 153 -16.55 -9.40 0.86
N PHE A 154 -17.64 -9.69 0.13
CA PHE A 154 -18.93 -10.06 0.73
C PHE A 154 -19.47 -11.37 0.14
N PRO A 155 -18.76 -12.51 0.29
CA PRO A 155 -19.05 -13.74 -0.46
C PRO A 155 -20.48 -14.29 -0.26
N SER A 156 -21.13 -13.98 0.87
CA SER A 156 -22.49 -14.42 1.18
C SER A 156 -23.58 -13.38 0.84
N ALA A 157 -23.21 -12.19 0.38
CA ALA A 157 -24.17 -11.12 0.09
C ALA A 157 -24.79 -11.31 -1.31
N THR A 158 -26.11 -11.43 -1.36
CA THR A 158 -26.86 -11.68 -2.61
C THR A 158 -27.59 -10.46 -3.15
N GLY A 159 -27.53 -9.33 -2.45
CA GLY A 159 -28.19 -8.09 -2.88
C GLY A 159 -27.54 -7.50 -4.13
N GLU A 160 -28.35 -6.93 -5.02
CA GLU A 160 -27.89 -6.14 -6.16
C GLU A 160 -27.46 -4.74 -5.71
N VAL A 161 -26.47 -4.17 -6.40
CA VAL A 161 -25.91 -2.86 -6.10
C VAL A 161 -25.85 -2.03 -7.37
N ASP A 162 -26.56 -0.90 -7.38
CA ASP A 162 -26.52 0.09 -8.44
C ASP A 162 -25.58 1.24 -8.04
N PHE A 163 -24.55 1.50 -8.86
CA PHE A 163 -23.57 2.57 -8.63
C PHE A 163 -24.16 3.97 -8.90
N ALA A 164 -25.26 4.06 -9.66
CA ALA A 164 -25.98 5.31 -9.89
C ALA A 164 -27.07 5.59 -8.84
N ALA A 165 -27.37 4.64 -7.95
CA ALA A 165 -28.41 4.82 -6.96
C ALA A 165 -28.05 5.88 -5.91
N ALA A 166 -29.02 6.71 -5.54
CA ALA A 166 -28.82 7.79 -4.57
C ALA A 166 -28.43 7.29 -3.16
N ASP A 167 -28.80 6.05 -2.82
CA ASP A 167 -28.49 5.38 -1.56
C ASP A 167 -27.24 4.50 -1.63
N PHE A 168 -26.52 4.44 -2.76
CA PHE A 168 -25.32 3.62 -2.96
C PHE A 168 -24.32 3.76 -1.80
N ALA A 169 -23.98 4.99 -1.41
CA ALA A 169 -23.03 5.23 -0.32
C ALA A 169 -23.52 4.67 1.03
N ALA A 170 -24.82 4.69 1.31
CA ALA A 170 -25.39 4.11 2.52
C ALA A 170 -25.35 2.58 2.47
N THR A 171 -25.68 1.99 1.31
CA THR A 171 -25.62 0.55 1.06
C THR A 171 -24.21 -0.01 1.25
N ILE A 172 -23.19 0.64 0.67
CA ILE A 172 -21.80 0.22 0.84
C ILE A 172 -21.34 0.31 2.30
N ARG A 173 -21.67 1.38 3.01
CA ARG A 173 -21.32 1.51 4.43
C ARG A 173 -21.97 0.41 5.28
N ALA A 174 -23.23 0.05 4.99
CA ALA A 174 -23.91 -1.05 5.65
C ALA A 174 -23.25 -2.41 5.37
N LEU A 175 -22.85 -2.66 4.11
CA LEU A 175 -22.09 -3.85 3.74
C LEU A 175 -20.74 -3.92 4.47
N VAL A 176 -19.97 -2.83 4.44
CA VAL A 176 -18.68 -2.73 5.13
C VAL A 176 -18.83 -2.91 6.64
N ALA A 177 -19.94 -2.50 7.25
CA ALA A 177 -20.20 -2.73 8.67
C ALA A 177 -20.73 -4.14 9.00
N SER A 178 -21.09 -4.94 7.99
CA SER A 178 -21.67 -6.27 8.18
C SER A 178 -20.67 -7.25 8.81
N ALA A 179 -21.18 -8.18 9.61
CA ALA A 179 -20.42 -9.30 10.15
C ALA A 179 -20.01 -10.32 9.08
N ASP A 180 -20.70 -10.34 7.94
CA ASP A 180 -20.43 -11.25 6.81
C ASP A 180 -19.29 -10.73 5.90
N ALA A 181 -18.74 -9.56 6.20
CA ALA A 181 -17.63 -8.97 5.46
C ALA A 181 -16.33 -9.74 5.74
N VAL A 182 -15.75 -10.32 4.70
CA VAL A 182 -14.42 -10.95 4.76
C VAL A 182 -13.36 -9.90 4.50
N ARG A 183 -12.43 -9.74 5.44
CA ARG A 183 -11.39 -8.70 5.37
C ARG A 183 -10.03 -9.33 5.20
N THR A 184 -9.35 -8.92 4.13
CA THR A 184 -7.95 -9.23 3.90
C THR A 184 -7.13 -7.98 4.19
N ARG A 185 -6.33 -8.04 5.25
CA ARG A 185 -5.42 -6.94 5.60
C ARG A 185 -4.35 -6.78 4.52
N LEU A 186 -4.26 -5.60 3.91
CA LEU A 186 -3.22 -5.25 2.95
C LEU A 186 -1.97 -4.67 3.62
N THR A 187 -2.16 -3.84 4.62
CA THR A 187 -1.10 -3.24 5.43
C THR A 187 -1.65 -2.82 6.78
N ASP A 188 -0.83 -2.87 7.82
CA ASP A 188 -1.03 -2.35 9.19
C ASP A 188 -0.16 -1.12 9.48
N ARG A 189 0.39 -0.50 8.44
CA ARG A 189 1.31 0.64 8.58
C ARG A 189 0.72 1.96 8.12
N LEU A 190 -0.58 2.05 7.87
CA LEU A 190 -1.21 3.30 7.48
C LEU A 190 -0.95 4.37 8.55
N ARG A 191 -0.48 5.53 8.10
CA ARG A 191 -0.35 6.69 8.97
C ARG A 191 -1.74 7.11 9.38
N ARG A 192 -1.95 7.29 10.68
CA ARG A 192 -3.18 7.89 11.17
C ARG A 192 -3.06 9.41 11.28
N ALA A 193 -4.15 10.10 11.04
CA ALA A 193 -4.34 11.51 11.37
C ALA A 193 -5.42 11.61 12.44
N GLU A 194 -5.19 12.48 13.41
CA GLU A 194 -6.21 12.83 14.40
C GLU A 194 -7.04 13.99 13.84
N MET A 195 -8.33 13.74 13.69
CA MET A 195 -9.32 14.76 13.35
C MET A 195 -9.73 15.51 14.62
N PRO A 196 -10.37 16.68 14.51
CA PRO A 196 -11.01 17.32 15.67
C PRO A 196 -11.94 16.32 16.40
N ALA A 197 -12.10 16.51 17.72
CA ALA A 197 -12.71 15.56 18.66
C ALA A 197 -11.99 14.21 18.88
N GLY A 198 -10.77 14.05 18.37
CA GLY A 198 -9.93 12.88 18.66
C GLY A 198 -10.26 11.65 17.81
N THR A 199 -11.05 11.80 16.75
CA THR A 199 -11.34 10.70 15.81
C THR A 199 -10.09 10.41 14.99
N MET A 200 -9.60 9.17 15.06
CA MET A 200 -8.45 8.73 14.26
C MET A 200 -8.91 8.29 12.87
N VAL A 201 -8.30 8.83 11.83
CA VAL A 201 -8.57 8.47 10.42
C VAL A 201 -7.29 8.00 9.74
N GLY A 202 -7.42 7.08 8.80
CA GLY A 202 -6.30 6.63 7.98
C GLY A 202 -5.90 7.68 6.95
N ALA A 203 -4.61 7.89 6.73
CA ALA A 203 -4.07 8.74 5.67
C ALA A 203 -4.12 8.02 4.32
N LEU A 204 -5.35 7.78 3.85
CA LEU A 204 -5.69 7.15 2.58
C LEU A 204 -6.65 8.05 1.82
N ARG A 205 -6.40 8.22 0.51
CA ARG A 205 -7.23 9.02 -0.36
C ARG A 205 -7.38 8.33 -1.71
N PHE A 206 -8.61 8.24 -2.18
CA PHE A 206 -8.95 7.86 -3.53
C PHE A 206 -9.57 9.05 -4.26
N GLN A 207 -9.27 9.18 -5.55
CA GLN A 207 -9.89 10.17 -6.41
C GLN A 207 -10.21 9.53 -7.75
N ILE A 208 -11.45 9.68 -8.19
CA ILE A 208 -11.89 9.25 -9.52
C ILE A 208 -11.87 10.45 -10.46
N ILE A 209 -11.36 10.22 -11.66
CA ILE A 209 -11.39 11.15 -12.78
C ILE A 209 -11.92 10.36 -13.97
N ALA A 210 -13.05 10.79 -14.53
CA ALA A 210 -13.63 10.23 -15.74
C ALA A 210 -13.39 11.16 -16.93
N GLN A 211 -13.07 10.59 -18.09
CA GLN A 211 -12.80 11.32 -19.32
C GLN A 211 -13.46 10.60 -20.52
N PRO A 212 -14.53 11.17 -21.11
CA PRO A 212 -15.37 12.25 -20.57
C PRO A 212 -16.11 11.82 -19.30
N THR A 213 -16.68 12.78 -18.57
CA THR A 213 -17.51 12.51 -17.38
C THR A 213 -18.89 12.01 -17.77
N ASP A 214 -19.55 11.27 -16.88
CA ASP A 214 -20.90 10.75 -17.13
C ASP A 214 -21.93 11.87 -17.39
N ALA A 215 -21.75 13.03 -16.77
CA ALA A 215 -22.58 14.20 -17.00
C ALA A 215 -22.37 14.82 -18.39
N GLU A 216 -21.13 14.84 -18.89
CA GLU A 216 -20.84 15.30 -20.26
C GLU A 216 -21.42 14.34 -21.30
N ILE A 217 -21.30 13.03 -21.07
CA ILE A 217 -21.91 11.99 -21.93
C ILE A 217 -23.43 12.16 -21.96
N ALA A 218 -24.07 12.30 -20.78
CA ALA A 218 -25.52 12.48 -20.69
C ALA A 218 -26.01 13.80 -21.32
N ALA A 219 -25.17 14.84 -21.34
CA ALA A 219 -25.48 16.12 -21.97
C ALA A 219 -25.30 16.14 -23.49
N ALA A 220 -24.56 15.19 -24.06
CA ALA A 220 -24.27 15.12 -25.49
C ALA A 220 -25.41 14.44 -26.27
N THR A 221 -26.45 15.21 -26.58
CA THR A 221 -27.68 14.72 -27.23
C THR A 221 -27.63 14.66 -28.77
N ASP A 222 -26.61 15.25 -29.40
CA ASP A 222 -26.47 15.29 -30.86
C ASP A 222 -25.06 14.87 -31.32
N GLU A 223 -24.88 14.66 -32.62
CA GLU A 223 -23.57 14.21 -33.16
C GLU A 223 -22.45 15.23 -32.96
N ALA A 224 -22.77 16.53 -33.01
CA ALA A 224 -21.79 17.59 -32.88
C ALA A 224 -21.24 17.66 -31.44
N SER A 225 -22.13 17.61 -30.44
CA SER A 225 -21.77 17.56 -29.01
C SER A 225 -21.07 16.25 -28.65
N TRP A 226 -21.52 15.11 -29.19
CA TRP A 226 -20.90 13.80 -28.98
C TRP A 226 -19.46 13.73 -29.49
N THR A 227 -19.22 14.18 -30.72
CA THR A 227 -17.88 14.17 -31.34
C THR A 227 -16.96 15.24 -30.72
N ALA A 228 -17.51 16.26 -30.07
CA ALA A 228 -16.76 17.28 -29.34
C ALA A 228 -16.33 16.85 -27.93
N LEU A 229 -16.82 15.72 -27.41
CA LEU A 229 -16.39 15.19 -26.11
C LEU A 229 -14.89 14.87 -26.10
N ASN A 230 -14.25 15.07 -24.95
CA ASN A 230 -12.83 14.78 -24.76
C ASN A 230 -12.60 13.27 -24.55
N TRP A 231 -12.74 12.49 -25.61
CA TRP A 231 -12.56 11.04 -25.60
C TRP A 231 -11.14 10.63 -25.21
N ALA A 232 -11.01 9.54 -24.45
CA ALA A 232 -9.71 9.02 -24.06
C ALA A 232 -8.88 8.66 -25.31
N GLY A 233 -7.68 9.24 -25.43
CA GLY A 233 -6.81 9.05 -26.60
C GLY A 233 -7.39 9.58 -27.93
N GLY A 234 -8.46 10.37 -27.89
CA GLY A 234 -9.14 10.86 -29.09
C GLY A 234 -9.98 9.81 -29.81
N PHE A 235 -10.27 8.67 -29.19
CA PHE A 235 -11.07 7.60 -29.77
C PHE A 235 -12.58 7.87 -29.63
N GLY A 236 -13.09 8.81 -30.41
CA GLY A 236 -14.51 9.11 -30.56
C GLY A 236 -14.96 8.99 -32.02
N GLY A 237 -16.10 8.34 -32.24
CA GLY A 237 -16.81 8.28 -33.52
C GLY A 237 -18.16 9.00 -33.45
N SER A 238 -18.98 8.85 -34.48
CA SER A 238 -20.32 9.47 -34.56
C SER A 238 -21.37 8.82 -33.64
N SER A 239 -21.14 7.57 -33.24
CA SER A 239 -22.07 6.77 -32.42
C SER A 239 -21.42 6.05 -31.25
N THR A 240 -20.09 6.00 -31.18
CA THR A 240 -19.35 5.32 -30.11
C THR A 240 -18.16 6.17 -29.66
N GLY A 241 -17.68 5.93 -28.45
CA GLY A 241 -16.51 6.60 -27.91
C GLY A 241 -15.88 5.81 -26.78
N LEU A 242 -14.58 6.03 -26.56
CA LEU A 242 -13.83 5.37 -25.50
C LEU A 242 -13.79 6.25 -24.25
N GLN A 243 -14.49 5.84 -23.21
CA GLN A 243 -14.42 6.49 -21.89
C GLN A 243 -13.28 5.86 -21.07
N GLU A 244 -12.52 6.69 -20.36
CA GLU A 244 -11.52 6.27 -19.40
C GLU A 244 -11.89 6.75 -18.00
N ILE A 245 -11.87 5.83 -17.04
CA ILE A 245 -11.99 6.13 -15.62
C ILE A 245 -10.65 5.84 -14.96
N SER A 246 -10.03 6.88 -14.42
CA SER A 246 -8.78 6.83 -13.68
C SER A 246 -9.03 6.98 -12.18
N VAL A 247 -8.43 6.09 -11.39
CA VAL A 247 -8.40 6.13 -9.94
C VAL A 247 -7.00 6.50 -9.49
N THR A 248 -6.86 7.68 -8.89
CA THR A 248 -5.64 8.08 -8.17
C THR A 248 -5.75 7.61 -6.72
N THR A 249 -4.70 6.97 -6.23
CA THR A 249 -4.58 6.50 -4.85
C THR A 249 -3.40 7.20 -4.19
N GLU A 250 -3.63 7.80 -3.04
CA GLU A 250 -2.59 8.39 -2.20
C GLU A 250 -2.67 7.71 -0.83
N LEU A 251 -1.54 7.22 -0.32
CA LEU A 251 -1.46 6.65 1.01
C LEU A 251 -0.15 7.03 1.68
N GLN A 252 -0.15 7.20 3.00
CA GLN A 252 1.06 7.44 3.78
C GLN A 252 1.29 6.30 4.74
N LEU A 253 2.49 5.72 4.74
CA LEU A 253 2.82 4.60 5.62
C LEU A 253 3.86 4.99 6.67
N HIS A 254 3.72 4.46 7.89
CA HIS A 254 4.76 4.47 8.90
C HIS A 254 5.93 3.57 8.48
N LEU A 255 7.14 4.05 8.74
CA LEU A 255 8.36 3.27 8.54
C LEU A 255 8.49 2.12 9.53
N PHE A 256 7.88 2.25 10.71
CA PHE A 256 7.94 1.29 11.79
C PHE A 256 6.56 0.80 12.16
N ASP A 257 6.51 -0.32 12.87
CA ASP A 257 5.27 -0.91 13.35
C ASP A 257 4.71 -0.06 14.50
N PRO A 258 3.51 0.54 14.36
CA PRO A 258 2.95 1.40 15.40
C PRO A 258 2.71 0.67 16.74
N ASP A 259 2.54 -0.65 16.72
CA ASP A 259 2.31 -1.47 17.92
C ASP A 259 3.59 -2.18 18.40
N GLY A 260 4.73 -1.88 17.79
CA GLY A 260 6.01 -2.48 18.12
C GLY A 260 6.51 -2.13 19.54
N PRO A 261 7.08 -3.09 20.29
CA PRO A 261 7.51 -2.88 21.69
C PRO A 261 8.66 -1.89 21.89
N ASN A 262 9.20 -1.28 20.81
CA ASN A 262 10.42 -0.48 20.83
C ASN A 262 10.22 1.01 20.48
N ASP A 263 9.01 1.46 20.16
CA ASP A 263 8.84 2.73 19.43
C ASP A 263 8.30 3.91 20.25
N ALA A 264 8.26 3.83 21.58
CA ALA A 264 7.87 4.98 22.43
C ALA A 264 8.76 6.25 22.22
N GLY A 265 9.94 6.11 21.57
CA GLY A 265 10.80 7.23 21.19
C GLY A 265 11.05 7.40 19.67
N VAL A 266 10.66 6.43 18.83
CA VAL A 266 10.87 6.45 17.35
C VAL A 266 9.55 6.56 16.58
N ALA A 267 8.40 6.41 17.25
CA ALA A 267 7.05 6.62 16.71
C ALA A 267 6.82 8.04 16.12
N ALA A 268 7.75 8.98 16.32
CA ALA A 268 7.76 10.29 15.67
C ALA A 268 8.48 10.32 14.29
N GLY A 269 9.16 9.25 13.89
CA GLY A 269 10.26 9.32 12.92
C GLY A 269 9.97 8.75 11.53
N GLY A 270 9.03 9.34 10.80
CA GLY A 270 8.95 9.19 9.34
C GLY A 270 7.68 8.53 8.83
N SER A 271 7.05 9.22 7.88
CA SER A 271 5.99 8.69 7.03
C SER A 271 6.45 8.71 5.58
N LEU A 272 6.22 7.63 4.85
CA LEU A 272 6.50 7.54 3.43
C LEU A 272 5.20 7.77 2.63
N PRO A 273 5.07 8.86 1.88
CA PRO A 273 3.96 9.02 0.95
C PRO A 273 4.16 8.11 -0.27
N LEU A 274 3.09 7.46 -0.68
CA LEU A 274 3.04 6.59 -1.84
C LEU A 274 1.84 6.97 -2.70
N PHE A 275 2.09 6.98 -4.00
CA PHE A 275 1.11 7.39 -5.00
C PHE A 275 0.94 6.28 -6.03
N GLY A 276 -0.31 6.02 -6.39
CA GLY A 276 -0.68 5.09 -7.44
C GLY A 276 -1.74 5.68 -8.34
N SER A 277 -1.75 5.20 -9.57
CA SER A 277 -2.86 5.41 -10.50
C SER A 277 -3.20 4.08 -11.16
N ALA A 278 -4.47 3.91 -11.48
CA ALA A 278 -5.03 2.79 -12.22
C ALA A 278 -6.16 3.31 -13.11
N SER A 279 -6.33 2.75 -14.31
CA SER A 279 -7.35 3.21 -15.25
C SER A 279 -8.11 2.04 -15.85
N ARG A 280 -9.42 2.20 -16.04
CA ARG A 280 -10.26 1.31 -16.84
C ARG A 280 -10.79 2.07 -18.04
N ARG A 281 -10.70 1.46 -19.23
CA ARG A 281 -11.27 1.98 -20.47
C ARG A 281 -12.39 1.08 -20.95
N TYR A 282 -13.46 1.66 -21.45
CA TYR A 282 -14.58 0.93 -22.03
C TYR A 282 -15.29 1.74 -23.11
N LEU A 283 -15.98 1.03 -23.98
CA LEU A 283 -16.76 1.63 -25.06
C LEU A 283 -18.10 2.12 -24.51
N VAL A 284 -18.45 3.35 -24.88
CA VAL A 284 -19.76 3.94 -24.65
C VAL A 284 -20.42 4.16 -26.00
N GLU A 285 -21.73 3.93 -26.06
CA GLU A 285 -22.53 4.13 -27.26
C GLU A 285 -23.48 5.31 -27.05
N ARG A 286 -23.76 6.03 -28.13
CA ARG A 286 -24.72 7.12 -28.12
C ARG A 286 -26.13 6.53 -28.18
N ASN A 287 -26.99 6.89 -27.22
CA ASN A 287 -28.41 6.53 -27.26
C ASN A 287 -29.19 7.28 -28.34
#